data_AF-A0A5J4LEQ0-F1
#
_entry.id   AF-A0A5J4LEQ0-F1
#
_cell.length_a   1.000
_cell.length_b   1.000
_cell.length_c   1.000
_cell.angle_alpha   90.00
_cell.angle_beta   90.00
_cell.angle_gamma   90.00
#
_symmetry.space_group_name_H-M   'P 1'
#
loop_
_entity.id
_entity.type
_entity.pdbx_description
1 polymer ?
#
loop_
_entity_poly.entity_id
_entity_poly.type
_entity_poly.pdbx_seq_one_letter_code
_entity_poly.pdbx_strand_id
1 'polypeptide(L)'
;MRALHVLRTLVAAGVVPLALVCAGPDARAASPVLVACGESALVDAINTANASGGGSLILAPLCTYALTSAHSPGGAGQAAGLPNITTPISMAGLGTQITRASSAPAFRIFEVDGPSQVPSANGQLSIASVTISGGDAGLGVGGGIANLGGTVALTGTTVRDSKGSYGGGIYTDGALTLTGSSVTANTAGVNGGGIFTNAGAVTLIGSVVVGNTPSNCGALPPVAPAC
;
A
#
# COMPACT_ATOMS: atom_id res chain seq x y z
N MET A 1 40.10 -18.17 71.13
CA MET A 1 40.02 -19.11 70.01
C MET A 1 38.64 -18.98 69.39
N ARG A 2 38.54 -18.44 68.18
CA ARG A 2 37.29 -17.99 67.53
C ARG A 2 36.53 -19.20 66.96
N ALA A 3 35.26 -19.35 67.33
CA ALA A 3 34.35 -20.35 66.77
C ALA A 3 33.69 -19.80 65.48
N LEU A 4 33.84 -20.56 64.40
CA LEU A 4 33.44 -20.26 63.03
C LEU A 4 31.92 -20.51 62.86
N HIS A 5 31.15 -19.49 62.48
CA HIS A 5 29.73 -19.64 62.11
C HIS A 5 29.64 -20.21 60.69
N VAL A 6 29.06 -21.40 60.55
CA VAL A 6 28.78 -22.06 59.27
C VAL A 6 27.51 -21.46 58.67
N LEU A 7 27.66 -20.66 57.60
CA LEU A 7 26.57 -20.09 56.82
C LEU A 7 26.08 -21.15 55.80
N ARG A 8 24.90 -21.74 56.05
CA ARG A 8 24.20 -22.62 55.08
C ARG A 8 23.41 -21.75 54.10
N THR A 9 23.89 -21.63 52.87
CA THR A 9 23.15 -21.06 51.73
C THR A 9 22.12 -22.07 51.24
N LEU A 10 20.83 -21.75 51.41
CA LEU A 10 19.72 -22.45 50.77
C LEU A 10 19.54 -21.90 49.34
N VAL A 11 19.79 -22.73 48.34
CA VAL A 11 19.43 -22.45 46.93
C VAL A 11 17.96 -22.83 46.76
N ALA A 12 17.08 -21.84 46.61
CA ALA A 12 15.69 -22.05 46.25
C ALA A 12 15.58 -22.23 44.73
N ALA A 13 15.26 -23.44 44.28
CA ALA A 13 14.91 -23.73 42.90
C ALA A 13 13.48 -23.23 42.61
N GLY A 14 13.36 -22.04 42.01
CA GLY A 14 12.09 -21.49 41.54
C GLY A 14 11.68 -22.15 40.22
N VAL A 15 10.57 -22.88 40.24
CA VAL A 15 9.93 -23.49 39.07
C VAL A 15 9.32 -22.37 38.22
N VAL A 16 9.75 -22.22 36.98
CA VAL A 16 9.13 -21.30 36.01
C VAL A 16 7.86 -21.98 35.47
N PRO A 17 6.65 -21.43 35.70
CA PRO A 17 5.46 -21.99 35.08
C PRO A 17 5.50 -21.71 33.57
N LEU A 18 5.31 -22.77 32.79
CA LEU A 18 5.11 -22.70 31.35
C LEU A 18 3.79 -21.97 31.09
N ALA A 19 3.86 -20.66 30.83
CA ALA A 19 2.72 -19.90 30.38
C ALA A 19 2.31 -20.42 28.99
N LEU A 20 1.16 -21.09 28.94
CA LEU A 20 0.47 -21.40 27.70
C LEU A 20 0.07 -20.06 27.07
N VAL A 21 0.87 -19.60 26.11
CA VAL A 21 0.49 -18.48 25.25
C VAL A 21 -0.74 -18.95 24.47
N CYS A 22 -1.91 -18.44 24.85
CA CYS A 22 -3.07 -18.52 23.98
C CYS A 22 -2.66 -17.86 22.67
N ALA A 23 -2.58 -18.65 21.61
CA ALA A 23 -2.54 -18.13 20.25
C ALA A 23 -3.66 -17.11 20.14
N GLY A 24 -3.29 -15.86 19.81
CA GLY A 24 -4.26 -14.83 19.49
C GLY A 24 -5.20 -15.34 18.39
N PRO A 25 -6.40 -14.77 18.26
CA PRO A 25 -7.36 -15.23 17.27
C PRO A 25 -6.69 -15.23 15.90
N ASP A 26 -6.50 -16.43 15.33
CA ASP A 26 -6.22 -16.59 13.92
C ASP A 26 -7.23 -15.71 13.19
N ALA A 27 -6.72 -14.69 12.51
CA ALA A 27 -7.51 -13.87 11.62
C ALA A 27 -8.16 -14.86 10.64
N ARG A 28 -9.44 -15.19 10.87
CA ARG A 28 -10.24 -15.97 9.93
C ARG A 28 -10.30 -15.11 8.69
N ALA A 29 -9.38 -15.35 7.75
CA ALA A 29 -9.39 -14.69 6.46
C ALA A 29 -10.80 -14.92 5.89
N ALA A 30 -11.58 -13.84 5.81
CA ALA A 30 -12.88 -13.88 5.17
C ALA A 30 -12.71 -14.50 3.79
N SER A 31 -13.66 -15.35 3.37
CA SER A 31 -13.56 -15.99 2.06
C SER A 31 -13.38 -14.94 0.97
N PRO A 32 -12.45 -15.18 0.01
CA PRO A 32 -12.15 -14.19 -1.00
C PRO A 32 -13.39 -13.89 -1.84
N VAL A 33 -13.64 -12.60 -2.07
CA VAL A 33 -14.72 -12.11 -2.93
C VAL A 33 -14.23 -12.08 -4.37
N LEU A 34 -14.94 -12.75 -5.27
CA LEU A 34 -14.67 -12.68 -6.70
C LEU A 34 -15.26 -11.39 -7.27
N VAL A 35 -14.42 -10.58 -7.91
CA VAL A 35 -14.82 -9.31 -8.50
C VAL A 35 -14.99 -9.49 -10.01
N ALA A 36 -16.22 -9.31 -10.51
CA ALA A 36 -16.49 -9.34 -11.94
C ALA A 36 -15.73 -8.22 -12.67
N CYS A 37 -15.47 -8.38 -13.97
CA CYS A 37 -14.77 -7.38 -14.77
C CYS A 37 -15.66 -6.13 -14.96
N GLY A 38 -15.30 -5.00 -14.33
CA GLY A 38 -16.03 -3.74 -14.47
C GLY A 38 -15.75 -2.75 -13.33
N GLU A 39 -15.82 -1.45 -13.64
CA GLU A 39 -15.58 -0.36 -12.69
C GLU A 39 -16.50 -0.47 -11.46
N SER A 40 -17.83 -0.56 -11.67
CA SER A 40 -18.80 -0.63 -10.58
C SER A 40 -18.58 -1.84 -9.67
N ALA A 41 -18.29 -3.01 -10.24
CA ALA A 41 -18.04 -4.23 -9.47
C ALA A 41 -16.81 -4.09 -8.56
N LEU A 42 -15.74 -3.44 -9.03
CA LEU A 42 -14.56 -3.17 -8.22
C LEU A 42 -14.84 -2.15 -7.12
N VAL A 43 -15.55 -1.07 -7.45
CA VAL A 43 -15.96 -0.03 -6.49
C VAL A 43 -16.83 -0.64 -5.38
N ASP A 44 -17.84 -1.43 -5.73
CA ASP A 44 -18.75 -2.09 -4.78
C ASP A 44 -18.00 -3.07 -3.87
N ALA A 45 -17.05 -3.82 -4.44
CA ALA A 45 -16.22 -4.77 -3.67
C ALA A 45 -15.34 -4.04 -2.65
N ILE A 46 -14.73 -2.92 -3.01
CA ILE A 46 -13.91 -2.11 -2.09
C ILE A 46 -14.78 -1.50 -0.99
N ASN A 47 -15.93 -0.92 -1.34
CA ASN A 47 -16.88 -0.36 -0.36
C ASN A 47 -17.35 -1.43 0.64
N THR A 48 -17.66 -2.62 0.16
CA THR A 48 -18.07 -3.76 0.99
C THR A 48 -16.94 -4.20 1.93
N ALA A 49 -15.70 -4.27 1.42
CA ALA A 49 -14.53 -4.61 2.24
C ALA A 49 -14.25 -3.54 3.31
N ASN A 50 -14.32 -2.26 2.96
CA ASN A 50 -14.22 -1.16 3.92
C ASN A 50 -15.30 -1.26 5.01
N ALA A 51 -16.56 -1.47 4.63
CA ALA A 51 -17.68 -1.62 5.58
C ALA A 51 -17.56 -2.85 6.48
N SER A 52 -16.86 -3.90 6.01
CA SER A 52 -16.66 -5.15 6.75
C SER A 52 -15.43 -5.13 7.67
N GLY A 53 -14.67 -4.03 7.70
CA GLY A 53 -13.42 -3.94 8.46
C GLY A 53 -12.20 -4.54 7.75
N GLY A 54 -12.34 -4.90 6.47
CA GLY A 54 -11.30 -5.47 5.62
C GLY A 54 -11.84 -6.53 4.66
N GLY A 55 -11.01 -6.98 3.72
CA GLY A 55 -11.42 -7.99 2.75
C GLY A 55 -10.30 -8.54 1.88
N SER A 56 -10.57 -9.67 1.24
CA SER A 56 -9.73 -10.25 0.20
C SER A 56 -10.51 -10.31 -1.10
N LEU A 57 -9.97 -9.71 -2.15
CA LEU A 57 -10.58 -9.58 -3.46
C LEU A 57 -9.76 -10.37 -4.48
N ILE A 58 -10.44 -11.20 -5.26
CA ILE A 58 -9.85 -11.86 -6.43
C ILE A 58 -10.42 -11.19 -7.66
N LEU A 59 -9.55 -10.51 -8.39
CA LEU A 59 -9.92 -9.77 -9.58
C LEU A 59 -10.04 -10.71 -10.77
N ALA A 60 -10.91 -10.35 -11.71
CA ALA A 60 -11.09 -11.10 -12.94
C ALA A 60 -9.74 -11.22 -13.69
N PRO A 61 -9.34 -12.44 -14.10
CA PRO A 61 -8.10 -12.66 -14.84
C PRO A 61 -8.20 -12.04 -16.23
N LEU A 62 -7.09 -11.51 -16.73
CA LEU A 62 -6.96 -10.90 -18.07
C LEU A 62 -7.96 -9.75 -18.34
N CYS A 63 -8.52 -9.17 -17.28
CA CYS A 63 -9.48 -8.08 -17.36
C CYS A 63 -8.79 -6.72 -17.20
N THR A 64 -9.31 -5.72 -17.91
CA THR A 64 -9.00 -4.31 -17.65
C THR A 64 -10.19 -3.64 -16.96
N TYR A 65 -10.00 -3.27 -15.70
CA TYR A 65 -10.89 -2.38 -14.94
C TYR A 65 -10.61 -0.94 -15.36
N ALA A 66 -11.35 -0.45 -16.35
CA ALA A 66 -11.25 0.92 -16.84
C ALA A 66 -12.05 1.86 -15.94
N LEU A 67 -11.37 2.75 -15.21
CA LEU A 67 -11.99 3.75 -14.36
C LEU A 67 -12.33 4.99 -15.18
N THR A 68 -13.61 5.34 -15.23
CA THR A 68 -14.13 6.45 -16.03
C THR A 68 -14.54 7.65 -15.18
N SER A 69 -14.70 7.45 -13.86
CA SER A 69 -15.11 8.48 -12.91
C SER A 69 -14.38 8.35 -11.58
N ALA A 70 -14.42 9.41 -10.78
CA ALA A 70 -13.89 9.38 -9.42
C ALA A 70 -14.96 8.88 -8.44
N HIS A 71 -14.54 8.05 -7.49
CA HIS A 71 -15.39 7.40 -6.47
C HIS A 71 -15.01 7.82 -5.04
N SER A 72 -14.14 8.81 -4.90
CA SER A 72 -13.85 9.49 -3.65
C SER A 72 -13.37 10.92 -3.92
N PRO A 73 -13.73 11.90 -3.08
CA PRO A 73 -13.15 13.24 -3.16
C PRO A 73 -11.64 13.27 -2.87
N GLY A 74 -11.12 12.22 -2.21
CA GLY A 74 -9.73 12.02 -1.83
C GLY A 74 -9.17 13.04 -0.82
N GLY A 75 -8.00 12.74 -0.29
CA GLY A 75 -7.19 13.56 0.61
C GLY A 75 -6.08 14.30 -0.13
N ALA A 76 -5.41 15.27 0.49
CA ALA A 76 -4.34 16.05 -0.15
C ALA A 76 -4.73 16.74 -1.48
N GLY A 77 -6.02 17.05 -1.65
CA GLY A 77 -6.53 17.98 -2.67
C GLY A 77 -6.85 17.40 -4.04
N GLN A 78 -7.05 16.08 -4.19
CA GLN A 78 -7.45 15.46 -5.48
C GLN A 78 -8.34 14.24 -5.30
N ALA A 79 -9.22 14.00 -6.27
CA ALA A 79 -10.12 12.85 -6.29
C ALA A 79 -9.39 11.52 -6.57
N ALA A 80 -10.00 10.41 -6.15
CA ALA A 80 -9.53 9.06 -6.44
C ALA A 80 -10.56 8.29 -7.28
N GLY A 81 -10.05 7.49 -8.23
CA GLY A 81 -10.82 6.64 -9.13
C GLY A 81 -11.42 5.41 -8.45
N LEU A 82 -10.99 5.10 -7.24
CA LEU A 82 -11.57 4.07 -6.40
C LEU A 82 -11.87 4.64 -5.02
N PRO A 83 -12.79 4.03 -4.24
CA PRO A 83 -13.00 4.43 -2.87
C PRO A 83 -11.70 4.35 -2.06
N ASN A 84 -11.53 5.27 -1.12
CA ASN A 84 -10.35 5.29 -0.25
C ASN A 84 -10.24 3.98 0.53
N ILE A 85 -9.03 3.42 0.59
CA ILE A 85 -8.74 2.23 1.38
C ILE A 85 -8.57 2.67 2.82
N THR A 86 -9.56 2.38 3.66
CA THR A 86 -9.58 2.78 5.09
C THR A 86 -9.44 1.59 6.02
N THR A 87 -9.52 0.36 5.49
CA THR A 87 -9.32 -0.90 6.19
C THR A 87 -8.32 -1.79 5.45
N PRO A 88 -7.91 -2.94 6.03
CA PRO A 88 -7.03 -3.88 5.34
C PRO A 88 -7.72 -4.58 4.16
N ILE A 89 -7.27 -4.28 2.95
CA ILE A 89 -7.76 -4.87 1.70
C ILE A 89 -6.60 -5.54 0.95
N SER A 90 -6.79 -6.81 0.60
CA SER A 90 -5.90 -7.55 -0.30
C SER A 90 -6.58 -7.77 -1.65
N MET A 91 -5.83 -7.62 -2.74
CA MET A 91 -6.29 -7.83 -4.10
C MET A 91 -5.29 -8.70 -4.86
N ALA A 92 -5.77 -9.75 -5.51
CA ALA A 92 -4.94 -10.56 -6.40
C ALA A 92 -5.55 -10.61 -7.80
N GLY A 93 -4.73 -10.39 -8.81
CA GLY A 93 -5.09 -10.52 -10.22
C GLY A 93 -4.23 -11.53 -10.96
N LEU A 94 -4.52 -11.74 -12.24
CA LEU A 94 -3.68 -12.52 -13.16
C LEU A 94 -3.75 -11.88 -14.54
N GLY A 95 -2.73 -11.11 -14.90
CA GLY A 95 -2.76 -10.26 -16.08
C GLY A 95 -3.89 -9.21 -16.02
N THR A 96 -4.33 -8.88 -14.80
CA THR A 96 -5.38 -7.90 -14.55
C THR A 96 -4.80 -6.49 -14.59
N GLN A 97 -5.53 -5.55 -15.17
CA GLN A 97 -5.17 -4.14 -15.21
C GLN A 97 -6.25 -3.29 -14.52
N ILE A 98 -5.84 -2.30 -13.75
CA ILE A 98 -6.69 -1.25 -13.19
C ILE A 98 -6.17 0.06 -13.75
N THR A 99 -6.94 0.67 -14.64
CA THR A 99 -6.46 1.74 -15.49
C THR A 99 -7.44 2.88 -15.52
N ARG A 100 -6.98 4.11 -15.33
CA ARG A 100 -7.79 5.29 -15.63
C ARG A 100 -7.99 5.39 -17.15
N ALA A 101 -9.23 5.51 -17.60
CA ALA A 101 -9.51 5.73 -19.01
C ALA A 101 -8.96 7.09 -19.45
N SER A 102 -8.36 7.17 -20.65
CA SER A 102 -7.73 8.40 -21.14
C SER A 102 -8.70 9.57 -21.30
N SER A 103 -9.98 9.28 -21.57
CA SER A 103 -11.06 10.26 -21.68
C SER A 103 -11.66 10.69 -20.34
N ALA A 104 -11.30 10.03 -19.24
CA ALA A 104 -11.84 10.36 -17.93
C ALA A 104 -11.26 11.70 -17.41
N PRO A 105 -11.87 12.33 -16.40
CA PRO A 105 -11.23 13.41 -15.65
C PRO A 105 -9.94 12.97 -14.97
N ALA A 106 -9.10 13.94 -14.58
CA ALA A 106 -7.91 13.66 -13.78
C ALA A 106 -8.32 13.16 -12.38
N PHE A 107 -7.83 11.99 -12.01
CA PHE A 107 -7.86 11.43 -10.66
C PHE A 107 -6.76 10.38 -10.52
N ARG A 108 -6.31 10.13 -9.28
CA ARG A 108 -5.41 9.03 -8.98
C ARG A 108 -6.13 7.68 -8.98
N ILE A 109 -5.43 6.56 -9.15
CA ILE A 109 -6.12 5.25 -9.11
C ILE A 109 -6.50 4.87 -7.67
N PHE A 110 -5.50 4.83 -6.78
CA PHE A 110 -5.67 4.41 -5.39
C PHE A 110 -5.31 5.52 -4.42
N GLU A 111 -6.08 5.57 -3.34
CA GLU A 111 -5.73 6.31 -2.12
C GLU A 111 -5.84 5.37 -0.93
N VAL A 112 -4.81 5.38 -0.07
CA VAL A 112 -4.75 4.58 1.15
C VAL A 112 -4.62 5.51 2.34
N ASP A 113 -5.68 5.60 3.13
CA ASP A 113 -5.74 6.48 4.29
C ASP A 113 -5.30 5.72 5.53
N GLY A 114 -4.26 6.20 6.20
CA GLY A 114 -3.82 5.64 7.46
C GLY A 114 -3.88 6.63 8.62
N PRO A 115 -3.54 6.16 9.83
CA PRO A 115 -3.77 6.89 11.07
C PRO A 115 -3.01 8.22 11.15
N SER A 116 -1.93 8.37 10.37
CA SER A 116 -1.14 9.60 10.33
C SER A 116 -1.84 10.78 9.64
N GLN A 117 -2.81 10.52 8.77
CA GLN A 117 -3.59 11.57 8.08
C GLN A 117 -5.08 11.52 8.45
N VAL A 118 -5.60 10.32 8.71
CA VAL A 118 -6.98 10.08 9.14
C VAL A 118 -6.96 9.20 10.39
N PRO A 119 -7.07 9.76 11.62
CA PRO A 119 -6.79 9.03 12.88
C PRO A 119 -7.60 7.73 13.09
N SER A 120 -8.79 7.64 12.51
CA SER A 120 -9.66 6.46 12.57
C SER A 120 -9.42 5.45 11.46
N ALA A 121 -8.55 5.74 10.48
CA ALA A 121 -8.29 4.87 9.34
C ALA A 121 -7.15 3.90 9.63
N ASN A 122 -7.28 2.68 9.13
CA ASN A 122 -6.28 1.63 9.15
C ASN A 122 -6.11 1.06 7.72
N GLY A 123 -5.89 1.96 6.75
CA GLY A 123 -5.70 1.60 5.36
C GLY A 123 -4.46 0.72 5.19
N GLN A 124 -4.69 -0.50 4.73
CA GLN A 124 -3.62 -1.40 4.32
C GLN A 124 -4.00 -1.99 2.97
N LEU A 125 -3.15 -1.80 1.98
CA LEU A 125 -3.39 -2.24 0.61
C LEU A 125 -2.33 -3.25 0.21
N SER A 126 -2.72 -4.50 0.01
CA SER A 126 -1.86 -5.54 -0.55
C SER A 126 -2.33 -5.89 -1.95
N ILE A 127 -1.47 -5.72 -2.97
CA ILE A 127 -1.82 -6.01 -4.37
C ILE A 127 -0.81 -6.99 -4.96
N ALA A 128 -1.32 -8.08 -5.53
CA ALA A 128 -0.51 -9.10 -6.19
C ALA A 128 -0.89 -9.27 -7.67
N SER A 129 0.13 -9.26 -8.56
CA SER A 129 -0.01 -9.60 -9.99
C SER A 129 -1.02 -8.73 -10.77
N VAL A 130 -1.03 -7.43 -10.48
CA VAL A 130 -1.89 -6.43 -11.14
C VAL A 130 -1.03 -5.37 -11.84
N THR A 131 -1.54 -4.79 -12.92
CA THR A 131 -1.00 -3.55 -13.50
C THR A 131 -1.89 -2.38 -13.12
N ILE A 132 -1.31 -1.33 -12.56
CA ILE A 132 -1.96 -0.06 -12.20
C ILE A 132 -1.44 1.00 -13.16
N SER A 133 -2.34 1.69 -13.88
CA SER A 133 -1.87 2.64 -14.91
C SER A 133 -2.77 3.82 -15.22
N GLY A 134 -2.19 4.84 -15.86
CA GLY A 134 -2.93 5.98 -16.43
C GLY A 134 -3.45 6.98 -15.40
N GLY A 135 -3.17 6.77 -14.11
CA GLY A 135 -3.63 7.65 -13.04
C GLY A 135 -3.06 9.05 -13.20
N ASP A 136 -3.87 10.07 -12.99
CA ASP A 136 -3.47 11.47 -13.16
C ASP A 136 -3.95 12.28 -11.96
N ALA A 137 -3.05 12.51 -11.00
CA ALA A 137 -3.33 13.35 -9.85
C ALA A 137 -3.22 14.85 -10.17
N GLY A 138 -2.94 15.28 -11.42
CA GLY A 138 -2.76 16.68 -11.75
C GLY A 138 -1.68 17.36 -10.88
N LEU A 139 -2.11 18.29 -10.02
CA LEU A 139 -1.23 18.98 -9.06
C LEU A 139 -1.11 18.27 -7.69
N GLY A 140 -1.84 17.18 -7.47
CA GLY A 140 -1.77 16.36 -6.26
C GLY A 140 -0.63 15.35 -6.28
N VAL A 141 -0.76 14.29 -5.50
CA VAL A 141 0.32 13.31 -5.26
C VAL A 141 -0.11 11.89 -5.63
N GLY A 142 0.84 11.05 -6.03
CA GLY A 142 0.60 9.62 -6.22
C GLY A 142 -0.38 9.32 -7.34
N GLY A 143 0.00 9.58 -8.60
CA GLY A 143 -0.90 9.38 -9.75
C GLY A 143 -1.48 7.97 -9.82
N GLY A 144 -0.63 6.96 -9.64
CA GLY A 144 -1.07 5.58 -9.49
C GLY A 144 -1.60 5.32 -8.08
N ILE A 145 -0.73 5.49 -7.08
CA ILE A 145 -1.04 5.20 -5.68
C ILE A 145 -0.62 6.37 -4.80
N ALA A 146 -1.54 6.91 -4.02
CA ALA A 146 -1.26 7.80 -2.91
C ALA A 146 -1.44 7.07 -1.57
N ASN A 147 -0.33 6.78 -0.89
CA ASN A 147 -0.36 6.25 0.46
C ASN A 147 -0.27 7.38 1.48
N LEU A 148 -1.42 7.83 1.99
CA LEU A 148 -1.56 8.93 2.94
C LEU A 148 -1.52 8.40 4.38
N GLY A 149 -0.37 7.84 4.75
CA GLY A 149 -0.09 7.37 6.11
C GLY A 149 -0.51 5.93 6.42
N GLY A 150 -0.95 5.16 5.42
CA GLY A 150 -1.27 3.73 5.55
C GLY A 150 -0.08 2.81 5.22
N THR A 151 -0.38 1.53 4.95
CA THR A 151 0.62 0.54 4.51
C THR A 151 0.28 0.01 3.11
N VAL A 152 1.25 -0.01 2.21
CA VAL A 152 1.10 -0.57 0.86
C VAL A 152 2.13 -1.66 0.59
N ALA A 153 1.66 -2.82 0.12
CA ALA A 153 2.50 -3.94 -0.28
C ALA A 153 2.16 -4.37 -1.72
N LEU A 154 3.16 -4.35 -2.61
CA LEU A 154 3.01 -4.68 -4.03
C LEU A 154 3.87 -5.89 -4.37
N THR A 155 3.25 -6.97 -4.86
CA THR A 155 3.94 -8.22 -5.21
C THR A 155 3.72 -8.58 -6.68
N GLY A 156 4.77 -8.58 -7.50
CA GLY A 156 4.63 -8.84 -8.94
C GLY A 156 3.72 -7.83 -9.65
N THR A 157 3.61 -6.62 -9.10
CA THR A 157 2.69 -5.58 -9.56
C THR A 157 3.45 -4.52 -10.35
N THR A 158 2.82 -3.98 -11.39
CA THR A 158 3.40 -2.88 -12.19
C THR A 158 2.61 -1.61 -11.97
N VAL A 159 3.28 -0.50 -11.61
CA VAL A 159 2.70 0.86 -11.58
C VAL A 159 3.32 1.68 -12.70
N ARG A 160 2.51 2.08 -13.68
CA ARG A 160 3.03 2.73 -14.87
C ARG A 160 2.17 3.85 -15.44
N ASP A 161 2.78 4.64 -16.32
CA ASP A 161 2.09 5.65 -17.13
C ASP A 161 1.20 6.58 -16.28
N SER A 162 1.62 6.87 -15.05
CA SER A 162 0.86 7.68 -14.10
C SER A 162 1.56 9.03 -13.87
N LYS A 163 0.76 10.04 -13.52
CA LYS A 163 1.20 11.42 -13.37
C LYS A 163 0.76 12.03 -12.04
N GLY A 164 1.63 12.83 -11.44
CA GLY A 164 1.32 13.67 -10.27
C GLY A 164 2.30 14.83 -10.13
N SER A 165 2.17 15.62 -9.07
CA SER A 165 3.14 16.65 -8.70
C SER A 165 4.33 16.04 -7.95
N TYR A 166 4.04 15.16 -6.98
CA TYR A 166 5.02 14.33 -6.28
C TYR A 166 4.62 12.87 -6.39
N GLY A 167 5.59 11.98 -6.66
CA GLY A 167 5.30 10.56 -6.77
C GLY A 167 4.41 10.29 -7.98
N GLY A 168 4.92 10.50 -9.19
CA GLY A 168 4.12 10.34 -10.42
C GLY A 168 3.43 8.97 -10.48
N GLY A 169 4.17 7.94 -10.10
CA GLY A 169 3.63 6.60 -9.87
C GLY A 169 3.07 6.45 -8.47
N ILE A 170 3.94 6.55 -7.47
CA ILE A 170 3.62 6.29 -6.07
C ILE A 170 4.08 7.44 -5.18
N TYR A 171 3.18 7.96 -4.36
CA TYR A 171 3.51 8.82 -3.23
C TYR A 171 3.30 8.04 -1.94
N THR A 172 4.19 8.19 -0.96
CA THR A 172 4.01 7.59 0.35
C THR A 172 4.40 8.51 1.51
N ASP A 173 3.46 8.60 2.46
CA ASP A 173 3.61 9.11 3.84
C ASP A 173 3.67 7.97 4.87
N GLY A 174 3.45 6.73 4.44
CA GLY A 174 3.49 5.53 5.27
C GLY A 174 4.45 4.49 4.75
N ALA A 175 4.24 3.23 5.15
CA ALA A 175 5.12 2.14 4.73
C ALA A 175 4.78 1.66 3.30
N LEU A 176 5.80 1.46 2.47
CA LEU A 176 5.68 0.94 1.11
C LEU A 176 6.67 -0.21 0.90
N THR A 177 6.17 -1.37 0.52
CA THR A 177 7.00 -2.54 0.16
C THR A 177 6.70 -2.99 -1.25
N LEU A 178 7.75 -3.13 -2.07
CA LEU A 178 7.67 -3.70 -3.42
C LEU A 178 8.49 -4.99 -3.44
N THR A 179 7.88 -6.08 -3.90
CA THR A 179 8.54 -7.38 -4.10
C THR A 179 8.31 -7.88 -5.51
N GLY A 180 9.39 -8.06 -6.28
CA GLY A 180 9.29 -8.44 -7.70
C GLY A 180 8.44 -7.48 -8.55
N SER A 181 8.32 -6.22 -8.14
CA SER A 181 7.40 -5.24 -8.72
C SER A 181 8.14 -4.22 -9.59
N SER A 182 7.40 -3.48 -10.41
CA SER A 182 7.96 -2.50 -11.35
C SER A 182 7.24 -1.16 -11.26
N VAL A 183 7.98 -0.05 -11.22
CA VAL A 183 7.44 1.32 -11.25
C VAL A 183 8.08 2.07 -12.41
N THR A 184 7.34 2.26 -13.51
CA THR A 184 7.93 2.68 -14.80
C THR A 184 7.11 3.69 -15.58
N ALA A 185 7.74 4.51 -16.40
CA ALA A 185 7.05 5.46 -17.29
C ALA A 185 6.13 6.45 -16.54
N ASN A 186 6.40 6.71 -15.26
CA ASN A 186 5.62 7.65 -14.47
C ASN A 186 6.24 9.04 -14.50
N THR A 187 5.40 10.07 -14.41
CA THR A 187 5.82 11.47 -14.53
C THR A 187 5.40 12.30 -13.32
N ALA A 188 6.35 12.97 -12.67
CA ALA A 188 6.10 13.97 -11.64
C ALA A 188 6.42 15.38 -12.14
N GLY A 189 5.58 16.35 -11.78
CA GLY A 189 5.83 17.77 -12.07
C GLY A 189 6.94 18.39 -11.22
N VAL A 190 7.18 17.84 -10.02
CA VAL A 190 8.17 18.36 -9.06
C VAL A 190 9.25 17.33 -8.75
N ASN A 191 8.91 16.22 -8.08
CA ASN A 191 9.90 15.23 -7.64
C ASN A 191 9.33 13.82 -7.54
N GLY A 192 10.21 12.82 -7.70
CA GLY A 192 9.84 11.43 -7.59
C GLY A 192 8.95 11.00 -8.74
N GLY A 193 9.46 10.97 -9.97
CA GLY A 193 8.67 10.52 -11.13
C GLY A 193 8.08 9.12 -10.87
N GLY A 194 8.89 8.22 -10.33
CA GLY A 194 8.46 6.88 -9.93
C GLY A 194 7.85 6.88 -8.53
N ILE A 195 8.70 6.97 -7.51
CA ILE A 195 8.31 6.96 -6.10
C ILE A 195 8.77 8.25 -5.42
N PHE A 196 7.89 8.89 -4.67
CA PHE A 196 8.23 9.96 -3.74
C PHE A 196 7.87 9.54 -2.32
N THR A 197 8.83 9.69 -1.39
CA THR A 197 8.65 9.35 0.03
C THR A 197 8.76 10.61 0.85
N ASN A 198 7.67 11.02 1.48
CA ASN A 198 7.64 12.15 2.39
C ASN A 198 7.81 11.69 3.85
N ALA A 199 7.23 10.54 4.19
CA ALA A 199 7.41 9.87 5.46
C ALA A 199 7.29 8.34 5.31
N GLY A 200 7.67 7.61 6.36
CA GLY A 200 7.67 6.15 6.35
C GLY A 200 8.88 5.54 5.63
N ALA A 201 8.90 4.21 5.54
CA ALA A 201 9.98 3.46 4.92
C ALA A 201 9.54 2.87 3.58
N VAL A 202 10.45 2.92 2.60
CA VAL A 202 10.31 2.22 1.32
C VAL A 202 11.26 1.04 1.28
N THR A 203 10.74 -0.14 1.00
CA THR A 203 11.50 -1.38 0.86
C THR A 203 11.32 -1.94 -0.55
N LEU A 204 12.42 -2.14 -1.27
CA LEU A 204 12.43 -2.71 -2.63
C LEU A 204 13.16 -4.07 -2.59
N ILE A 205 12.46 -5.15 -2.92
CA ILE A 205 12.99 -6.51 -2.94
C ILE A 205 12.86 -7.04 -4.37
N GLY A 206 13.98 -7.18 -5.09
CA GLY A 206 13.98 -7.62 -6.48
C GLY A 206 13.05 -6.81 -7.39
N SER A 207 12.87 -5.52 -7.08
CA SER A 207 11.93 -4.62 -7.75
C SER A 207 12.70 -3.52 -8.49
N VAL A 208 12.10 -2.94 -9.54
CA VAL A 208 12.73 -1.94 -10.40
C VAL A 208 11.92 -0.64 -10.44
N VAL A 209 12.61 0.51 -10.43
CA VAL A 209 12.00 1.84 -10.53
C VAL A 209 12.71 2.63 -11.62
N VAL A 210 12.28 2.46 -12.88
CA VAL A 210 13.05 2.90 -14.06
C VAL A 210 12.21 3.62 -15.10
N GLY A 211 12.82 4.49 -15.91
CA GLY A 211 12.11 5.18 -16.99
C GLY A 211 11.05 6.17 -16.52
N ASN A 212 11.22 6.73 -15.31
CA ASN A 212 10.33 7.75 -14.76
C ASN A 212 10.89 9.17 -15.01
N THR A 213 10.05 10.21 -14.93
CA THR A 213 10.42 11.60 -15.20
C THR A 213 9.92 12.54 -14.10
N PRO A 214 10.77 13.28 -13.36
CA PRO A 214 12.21 13.09 -13.25
C PRO A 214 12.56 11.65 -12.84
N SER A 215 13.71 11.17 -13.29
CA SER A 215 14.19 9.80 -13.07
C SER A 215 14.60 9.49 -11.64
N ASN A 216 14.28 10.38 -10.69
CA ASN A 216 14.58 10.19 -9.27
C ASN A 216 13.48 9.40 -8.56
N CYS A 217 13.91 8.55 -7.60
CA CYS A 217 13.15 8.29 -6.38
C CYS A 217 13.47 9.47 -5.45
N GLY A 218 12.55 10.42 -5.30
CA GLY A 218 12.82 11.63 -4.53
C GLY A 218 12.67 11.36 -3.02
N ALA A 219 13.76 11.51 -2.27
CA ALA A 219 13.75 11.77 -0.83
C ALA A 219 14.64 13.01 -0.56
N LEU A 220 14.27 13.88 0.37
CA LEU A 220 15.14 14.95 0.89
C LEU A 220 15.78 14.48 2.21
N PRO A 221 17.10 14.68 2.50
CA PRO A 221 18.33 14.65 1.69
C PRO A 221 19.39 13.62 2.21
N PRO A 222 20.57 13.40 1.58
CA PRO A 222 20.87 12.98 0.23
C PRO A 222 21.65 11.64 0.21
N VAL A 223 21.06 10.55 -0.25
CA VAL A 223 21.70 9.36 -0.87
C VAL A 223 20.53 8.54 -1.42
N ALA A 224 20.51 8.07 -2.66
CA ALA A 224 21.53 7.24 -3.30
C ALA A 224 21.34 7.29 -4.85
N PRO A 225 22.15 6.55 -5.64
CA PRO A 225 22.26 6.72 -7.09
C PRO A 225 20.96 6.34 -7.82
N ALA A 226 20.94 6.53 -9.14
CA ALA A 226 19.89 5.99 -10.00
C ALA A 226 19.53 4.56 -9.55
N CYS A 227 18.27 4.37 -9.17
CA CYS A 227 17.71 3.06 -8.86
C CYS A 227 17.71 2.16 -10.10
#